data_AF-A0A9P0CVB6-F1
#
_entry.id   AF-A0A9P0CVB6-F1
#
_cell.length_a   1.000
_cell.length_b   1.000
_cell.length_c   1.000
_cell.angle_alpha   90.00
_cell.angle_beta   90.00
_cell.angle_gamma   90.00
#
_symmetry.space_group_name_H-M   'P 1'
#
loop_
_entity.id
_entity.type
_entity.pdbx_description
1 polymer ?
#
loop_
_entity_poly.entity_id
_entity_poly.type
_entity_poly.pdbx_seq_one_letter_code
_entity_poly.pdbx_strand_id
1 'polypeptide(L)'
;MNTTPNKTTVEDILANVNKFDRDMKWTYTVLGYLQYFTSTIQLAIGILVIFANIFLIIVFCKNPKLRTNTNKLILHYAIWHLICTTFASAFVHFMKIISFTNQIPMLVFYIVFEIDKLSLLLTYLFAMGLAVDWLFTIYNFKLQQRFNMVYKYLIFIIYLFSFVYFVVQFALLLTNFWFFRRIINEVLYFSILLFLIFINYLFYKNKSYEDNYKSYALSIANIIIFFWLPLKIYRYLLNYSHGYYILHSVFVLTAWIPEWFYYSTNIVIVIMLRKLDTQFGNAYSLTFKKREKNSKDFVENKLYEIADDDEEFEANEMQSQESIYI
;
A
#
# COMPACT_ATOMS: atom_id res chain seq x y z
N MET A 1 1.10 -47.63 59.39
CA MET A 1 2.17 -46.64 59.15
C MET A 1 1.56 -45.47 58.41
N ASN A 2 1.29 -44.36 59.10
CA ASN A 2 0.83 -43.13 58.48
C ASN A 2 2.06 -42.34 58.04
N THR A 3 2.41 -42.39 56.76
CA THR A 3 3.40 -41.50 56.16
C THR A 3 2.76 -40.12 56.02
N THR A 4 2.99 -39.24 56.99
CA THR A 4 2.76 -37.81 56.83
C THR A 4 3.56 -37.32 55.61
N PRO A 5 2.93 -36.73 54.59
CA PRO A 5 3.65 -36.16 53.46
C PRO A 5 4.56 -35.05 53.97
N ASN A 6 5.81 -35.06 53.49
CA ASN A 6 6.88 -34.17 53.88
C ASN A 6 6.41 -32.71 53.70
N LYS A 7 6.33 -31.93 54.78
CA LYS A 7 5.76 -30.56 54.76
C LYS A 7 6.48 -29.63 53.77
N THR A 8 7.76 -29.92 53.52
CA THR A 8 8.63 -29.25 52.53
C THR A 8 8.14 -29.36 51.10
N THR A 9 7.55 -30.48 50.66
CA THR A 9 7.13 -30.62 49.26
C THR A 9 5.88 -29.81 48.93
N VAL A 10 4.97 -29.58 49.88
CA VAL A 10 3.76 -28.79 49.65
C VAL A 10 4.08 -27.29 49.61
N GLU A 11 4.96 -26.81 50.49
CA GLU A 11 5.41 -25.42 50.50
C GLU A 11 6.21 -25.05 49.25
N ASP A 12 7.07 -25.96 48.76
CA ASP A 12 7.82 -25.77 47.52
C ASP A 12 6.91 -25.78 46.28
N ILE A 13 5.88 -26.63 46.25
CA ILE A 13 4.88 -26.62 45.17
C ILE A 13 4.08 -25.32 45.20
N LEU A 14 3.63 -24.86 46.37
CA LEU A 14 2.90 -23.59 46.50
C LEU A 14 3.76 -22.38 46.10
N ALA A 15 5.05 -22.37 46.49
CA ALA A 15 5.99 -21.32 46.12
C ALA A 15 6.22 -21.26 44.61
N ASN A 16 6.30 -22.43 43.95
CA ASN A 16 6.45 -22.52 42.50
C ASN A 16 5.19 -22.10 41.74
N VAL A 17 3.99 -22.47 42.21
CA VAL A 17 2.72 -22.01 41.63
C VAL A 17 2.57 -20.49 41.79
N ASN A 18 2.86 -19.95 42.97
CA ASN A 18 2.82 -18.50 43.23
C ASN A 18 3.89 -17.71 42.45
N LYS A 19 5.01 -18.34 42.09
CA LYS A 19 6.02 -17.76 41.21
C LYS A 19 5.53 -17.74 39.76
N PHE A 20 5.00 -18.85 39.27
CA PHE A 20 4.41 -18.96 37.94
C PHE A 20 3.27 -17.95 37.72
N ASP A 21 2.35 -17.81 38.68
CA ASP A 21 1.24 -16.86 38.58
C ASP A 21 1.71 -15.40 38.57
N ARG A 22 2.75 -15.08 39.35
CA ARG A 22 3.37 -13.74 39.33
C ARG A 22 4.06 -13.46 38.01
N ASP A 23 4.82 -14.42 37.48
CA ASP A 23 5.52 -14.28 36.21
C ASP A 23 4.50 -14.13 35.07
N MET A 24 3.42 -14.93 35.06
CA MET A 24 2.31 -14.79 34.11
C MET A 24 1.63 -13.43 34.21
N LYS A 25 1.30 -12.97 35.42
CA LYS A 25 0.67 -11.65 35.62
C LYS A 25 1.58 -10.51 35.17
N TRP A 26 2.89 -10.61 35.42
CA TRP A 26 3.88 -9.66 34.92
C TRP A 26 3.96 -9.70 33.40
N THR A 27 4.02 -10.87 32.77
CA THR A 27 3.99 -11.03 31.32
C THR A 27 2.73 -10.40 30.70
N TYR A 28 1.55 -10.65 31.24
CA TYR A 28 0.31 -10.01 30.77
C TYR A 28 0.33 -8.49 30.93
N THR A 29 0.92 -7.99 32.02
CA THR A 29 1.03 -6.55 32.26
C THR A 29 1.98 -5.90 31.26
N VAL A 30 3.14 -6.49 31.04
CA VAL A 30 4.13 -6.02 30.04
C VAL A 30 3.56 -6.09 28.63
N LEU A 31 2.86 -7.19 28.29
CA LEU A 31 2.15 -7.34 27.02
C LEU A 31 1.09 -6.25 26.85
N GLY A 32 0.33 -5.94 27.90
CA GLY A 32 -0.67 -4.87 27.89
C GLY A 32 -0.05 -3.49 27.62
N TYR A 33 1.04 -3.14 28.30
CA TYR A 33 1.75 -1.87 28.06
C TYR A 33 2.36 -1.81 26.66
N LEU A 34 2.96 -2.91 26.19
CA LEU A 34 3.56 -2.97 24.87
C LEU A 34 2.49 -2.87 23.78
N GLN A 35 1.34 -3.52 23.95
CA GLN A 35 0.19 -3.40 23.06
C GLN A 35 -0.34 -1.96 23.02
N TYR A 36 -0.44 -1.28 24.17
CA TYR A 36 -0.88 0.11 24.23
C TYR A 36 0.11 1.04 23.50
N PHE A 37 1.41 0.85 23.73
CA PHE A 37 2.47 1.62 23.10
C PHE A 37 2.47 1.42 21.57
N THR A 38 2.42 0.18 21.09
CA THR A 38 2.39 -0.12 19.65
C THR A 38 1.12 0.39 18.99
N SER A 39 -0.04 0.27 19.64
CA SER A 39 -1.30 0.83 19.16
C SER A 39 -1.23 2.36 19.03
N THR A 40 -0.56 3.04 19.95
CA THR A 40 -0.36 4.50 19.91
C THR A 40 0.51 4.91 18.71
N ILE A 41 1.62 4.19 18.48
CA ILE A 41 2.49 4.40 17.31
C ILE A 41 1.72 4.17 16.01
N GLN A 42 0.93 3.10 15.93
CA GLN A 42 0.11 2.78 14.76
C GLN A 42 -0.91 3.87 14.47
N LEU A 43 -1.56 4.42 15.48
CA LEU A 43 -2.48 5.54 15.33
C LEU A 43 -1.76 6.78 14.79
N ALA A 44 -0.58 7.11 15.32
CA ALA A 44 0.22 8.23 14.82
C ALA A 44 0.64 8.05 13.35
N ILE A 45 1.10 6.84 12.98
CA ILE A 45 1.41 6.49 11.60
C ILE A 45 0.17 6.58 10.72
N GLY A 46 -0.98 6.06 11.18
CA GLY A 46 -2.25 6.13 10.46
C GLY A 46 -2.64 7.56 10.12
N ILE A 47 -2.50 8.50 11.07
CA ILE A 47 -2.73 9.93 10.85
C ILE A 47 -1.76 10.48 9.79
N LEU A 48 -0.47 10.18 9.88
CA LEU A 48 0.53 10.61 8.89
C LEU A 48 0.21 10.06 7.48
N VAL A 49 -0.29 8.84 7.39
CA VAL A 49 -0.69 8.20 6.13
C VAL A 49 -1.94 8.86 5.54
N ILE A 50 -2.90 9.29 6.37
CA ILE A 50 -4.03 10.12 5.92
C ILE A 50 -3.51 11.40 5.28
N PHE A 51 -2.61 12.13 5.96
CA PHE A 51 -2.02 13.34 5.42
C PHE A 51 -1.24 13.10 4.13
N ALA A 52 -0.45 12.02 4.06
CA ALA A 52 0.29 11.66 2.85
C ALA A 52 -0.65 11.37 1.66
N ASN A 53 -1.76 10.69 1.90
CA ASN A 53 -2.78 10.43 0.87
C ASN A 53 -3.46 11.71 0.38
N ILE A 54 -3.94 12.54 1.31
CA ILE A 54 -4.57 13.83 0.97
C ILE A 54 -3.58 14.69 0.19
N PHE A 55 -2.32 14.73 0.62
CA PHE A 55 -1.27 15.45 -0.07
C PHE A 55 -1.06 14.94 -1.51
N LEU A 56 -0.93 13.62 -1.72
CA LEU A 56 -0.82 13.04 -3.07
C LEU A 56 -2.00 13.44 -3.96
N ILE A 57 -3.22 13.30 -3.45
CA ILE A 57 -4.44 13.63 -4.18
C ILE A 57 -4.44 15.12 -4.57
N ILE A 58 -4.11 16.01 -3.64
CA ILE A 58 -4.03 17.46 -3.90
C ILE A 58 -3.00 17.77 -4.98
N VAL A 59 -1.79 17.19 -4.90
CA VAL A 59 -0.71 17.44 -5.87
C VAL A 59 -1.14 16.99 -7.27
N PHE A 60 -1.69 15.78 -7.42
CA PHE A 60 -2.15 15.28 -8.71
C PHE A 60 -3.35 16.05 -9.26
N CYS A 61 -4.31 16.45 -8.42
CA CYS A 61 -5.49 17.19 -8.87
C CYS A 61 -5.15 18.64 -9.26
N LYS A 62 -4.24 19.31 -8.55
CA LYS A 62 -3.89 20.71 -8.82
C LYS A 62 -2.96 20.93 -10.01
N ASN A 63 -2.14 19.94 -10.37
CA ASN A 63 -1.11 20.10 -11.40
C ASN A 63 -1.51 19.37 -12.69
N PRO A 64 -1.91 20.09 -13.76
CA PRO A 64 -2.35 19.46 -15.01
C PRO A 64 -1.24 18.70 -15.72
N LYS A 65 0.03 19.11 -15.57
CA LYS A 65 1.21 18.41 -16.12
C LYS A 65 1.33 16.97 -15.62
N LEU A 66 0.77 16.66 -14.44
CA LEU A 66 0.79 15.31 -13.86
C LEU A 66 -0.34 14.40 -14.37
N ARG A 67 -1.11 14.76 -15.40
CA ARG A 67 -2.28 13.97 -15.87
C ARG A 67 -1.92 12.77 -16.77
N THR A 68 -0.76 12.16 -16.58
CA THR A 68 -0.36 10.92 -17.26
C THR A 68 -1.20 9.73 -16.79
N ASN A 69 -1.25 8.65 -17.57
CA ASN A 69 -2.00 7.45 -17.17
C ASN A 69 -1.42 6.79 -15.92
N THR A 70 -0.09 6.75 -15.80
CA THR A 70 0.64 6.32 -14.61
C THR A 70 0.17 7.09 -13.36
N ASN A 71 0.15 8.41 -13.45
CA ASN A 71 -0.24 9.26 -12.33
C ASN A 71 -1.73 9.16 -12.01
N LYS A 72 -2.59 8.92 -13.00
CA LYS A 72 -4.00 8.58 -12.75
C LYS A 72 -4.15 7.26 -11.97
N LEU A 73 -3.36 6.22 -12.30
CA LEU A 73 -3.34 4.97 -11.53
C LEU A 73 -2.93 5.21 -10.08
N ILE A 74 -1.88 5.99 -9.85
CA ILE A 74 -1.40 6.35 -8.50
C ILE A 74 -2.46 7.18 -7.76
N LEU A 75 -3.12 8.13 -8.43
CA LEU A 75 -4.19 8.92 -7.86
C LEU A 75 -5.37 8.04 -7.41
N HIS A 76 -5.84 7.14 -8.27
CA HIS A 76 -6.92 6.22 -7.90
C HIS A 76 -6.51 5.27 -6.77
N TYR A 77 -5.27 4.77 -6.80
CA TYR A 77 -4.71 4.03 -5.69
C TYR A 77 -4.74 4.84 -4.38
N ALA A 78 -4.29 6.10 -4.38
CA ALA A 78 -4.29 6.95 -3.19
C ALA A 78 -5.70 7.24 -2.67
N ILE A 79 -6.67 7.47 -3.56
CA ILE A 79 -8.08 7.66 -3.19
C ILE A 79 -8.63 6.41 -2.49
N TRP A 80 -8.43 5.23 -3.06
CA TRP A 80 -8.90 3.98 -2.47
C TRP A 80 -8.18 3.64 -1.17
N HIS A 81 -6.87 3.84 -1.14
CA HIS A 81 -6.09 3.62 0.07
C HIS A 81 -6.54 4.56 1.20
N LEU A 82 -6.89 5.81 0.90
CA LEU A 82 -7.44 6.73 1.89
C LEU A 82 -8.80 6.25 2.41
N ILE A 83 -9.76 6.02 1.50
CA ILE A 83 -11.17 5.73 1.85
C ILE A 83 -11.30 4.38 2.55
N CYS A 84 -10.66 3.33 2.02
CA CYS A 84 -10.96 1.98 2.45
C CYS A 84 -9.87 1.34 3.29
N THR A 85 -8.60 1.68 3.07
CA THR A 85 -7.50 1.07 3.84
C THR A 85 -7.22 1.87 5.12
N THR A 86 -7.12 3.20 5.00
CA THR A 86 -6.69 4.06 6.10
C THR A 86 -7.87 4.40 7.01
N PHE A 87 -9.00 4.82 6.45
CA PHE A 87 -10.18 5.17 7.24
C PHE A 87 -10.83 3.95 7.90
N ALA A 88 -10.93 2.80 7.21
CA ALA A 88 -11.49 1.59 7.82
C ALA A 88 -10.60 1.04 8.95
N SER A 89 -9.28 1.02 8.76
CA SER A 89 -8.35 0.61 9.83
C SER A 89 -8.46 1.55 11.04
N ALA A 90 -8.41 2.87 10.81
CA ALA A 90 -8.57 3.86 11.88
C ALA A 90 -9.92 3.71 12.60
N PHE A 91 -11.00 3.46 11.87
CA PHE A 91 -12.33 3.20 12.44
C PHE A 91 -12.32 1.94 13.32
N VAL A 92 -11.74 0.82 12.87
CA VAL A 92 -11.66 -0.42 13.66
C VAL A 92 -10.85 -0.20 14.94
N HIS A 93 -9.72 0.49 14.88
CA HIS A 93 -8.92 0.81 16.06
C HIS A 93 -9.68 1.73 17.03
N PHE A 94 -10.37 2.75 16.52
CA PHE A 94 -11.20 3.64 17.31
C PHE A 94 -12.34 2.89 18.04
N MET A 95 -13.04 2.00 17.34
CA MET A 95 -14.12 1.20 17.94
C MET A 95 -13.61 0.23 19.02
N LYS A 96 -12.39 -0.30 18.87
CA LYS A 96 -11.73 -1.11 19.92
C LYS A 96 -11.44 -0.30 21.17
N ILE A 97 -10.95 0.94 21.03
CA ILE A 97 -10.61 1.81 22.17
C ILE A 97 -11.86 2.18 22.98
N ILE A 98 -12.99 2.46 22.31
CA ILE A 98 -14.24 2.90 22.97
C ILE A 98 -15.05 1.71 23.52
N SER A 99 -14.58 0.46 23.37
CA SER A 99 -15.27 -0.76 23.82
C SER A 99 -16.69 -0.92 23.25
N PHE A 100 -16.96 -0.28 22.10
CA PHE A 100 -18.27 -0.23 21.47
C PHE A 100 -18.53 -1.45 20.54
N THR A 101 -17.56 -2.38 20.47
CA THR A 101 -17.60 -3.55 19.59
C THR A 101 -18.82 -4.44 19.80
N ASN A 102 -19.39 -4.48 21.00
CA ASN A 102 -20.55 -5.31 21.34
C ASN A 102 -21.88 -4.68 20.92
N GLN A 103 -21.91 -3.39 20.57
CA GLN A 103 -23.13 -2.65 20.23
C GLN A 103 -23.32 -2.48 18.71
N ILE A 104 -22.29 -2.75 17.92
CA ILE A 104 -22.39 -2.70 16.46
C ILE A 104 -23.09 -3.97 15.96
N PRO A 105 -24.11 -3.86 15.09
CA PRO A 105 -24.69 -5.04 14.44
C PRO A 105 -23.62 -5.85 13.71
N MET A 106 -23.62 -7.16 13.90
CA MET A 106 -22.66 -8.08 13.27
C MET A 106 -22.56 -7.88 11.74
N LEU A 107 -23.69 -7.54 11.11
CA LEU A 107 -23.78 -7.20 9.69
C LEU A 107 -22.87 -6.03 9.28
N VAL A 108 -22.81 -4.96 10.09
CA VAL A 108 -21.97 -3.78 9.80
C VAL A 108 -20.50 -4.17 9.88
N PHE A 109 -20.12 -4.97 10.88
CA PHE A 109 -18.75 -5.48 10.99
C PHE A 109 -18.35 -6.31 9.77
N TYR A 110 -19.26 -7.17 9.27
CA TYR A 110 -19.02 -7.92 8.04
C TYR A 110 -18.86 -7.03 6.82
N ILE A 111 -19.72 -6.02 6.63
CA ILE A 111 -19.61 -5.08 5.51
C ILE A 111 -18.25 -4.37 5.53
N VAL A 112 -17.82 -3.87 6.69
CA VAL A 112 -16.50 -3.23 6.85
C VAL A 112 -15.37 -4.19 6.49
N PHE A 113 -15.45 -5.45 6.93
CA PHE A 113 -14.44 -6.46 6.61
C PHE A 113 -14.38 -6.82 5.12
N GLU A 114 -15.52 -6.82 4.42
CA GLU A 114 -15.54 -7.04 2.97
C GLU A 114 -15.02 -5.84 2.18
N ILE A 115 -15.33 -4.62 2.63
CA ILE A 115 -14.77 -3.39 2.06
C ILE A 115 -13.24 -3.38 2.22
N ASP A 116 -12.72 -3.79 3.37
CA ASP A 116 -11.27 -3.91 3.58
C ASP A 116 -10.63 -4.87 2.57
N LYS A 117 -11.18 -6.09 2.42
CA LYS A 117 -10.69 -7.05 1.41
C LYS A 117 -10.75 -6.52 -0.03
N LEU A 118 -11.83 -5.82 -0.38
CA LEU A 118 -11.95 -5.18 -1.69
C LEU A 118 -10.87 -4.11 -1.89
N SER A 119 -10.58 -3.34 -0.84
CA SER A 119 -9.49 -2.35 -0.84
C SER A 119 -8.12 -2.99 -1.08
N LEU A 120 -7.87 -4.15 -0.46
CA LEU A 120 -6.65 -4.93 -0.67
C LEU A 120 -6.52 -5.35 -2.13
N LEU A 121 -7.60 -5.90 -2.69
CA LEU A 121 -7.61 -6.32 -4.08
C LEU A 121 -7.33 -5.15 -5.02
N LEU A 122 -8.04 -4.02 -4.85
CA LEU A 122 -7.82 -2.82 -5.65
C LEU A 122 -6.38 -2.33 -5.55
N THR A 123 -5.81 -2.33 -4.34
CA THR A 123 -4.40 -2.01 -4.10
C THR A 123 -3.47 -2.88 -4.95
N TYR A 124 -3.70 -4.20 -4.98
CA TYR A 124 -2.86 -5.12 -5.75
C TYR A 124 -3.06 -4.95 -7.27
N LEU A 125 -4.30 -4.71 -7.71
CA LEU A 125 -4.60 -4.50 -9.12
C LEU A 125 -4.05 -3.17 -9.65
N PHE A 126 -4.03 -2.10 -8.83
CA PHE A 126 -3.36 -0.85 -9.20
C PHE A 126 -1.85 -1.03 -9.32
N ALA A 127 -1.22 -1.79 -8.41
CA ALA A 127 0.19 -2.12 -8.54
C ALA A 127 0.48 -2.94 -9.82
N MET A 128 -0.36 -3.93 -10.11
CA MET A 128 -0.28 -4.66 -11.38
C MET A 128 -0.48 -3.74 -12.59
N GLY A 129 -1.44 -2.81 -12.52
CA GLY A 129 -1.69 -1.82 -13.55
C GLY A 129 -0.48 -0.91 -13.81
N LEU A 130 0.22 -0.48 -12.76
CA LEU A 130 1.46 0.30 -12.87
C LEU A 130 2.60 -0.50 -13.52
N ALA A 131 2.72 -1.79 -13.20
CA ALA A 131 3.70 -2.67 -13.85
C ALA A 131 3.38 -2.93 -15.32
N VAL A 132 2.09 -3.06 -15.67
CA VAL A 132 1.64 -3.17 -17.06
C VAL A 132 1.85 -1.87 -17.83
N ASP A 133 1.58 -0.73 -17.20
CA ASP A 133 1.86 0.60 -17.75
C ASP A 133 3.35 0.76 -18.09
N TRP A 134 4.24 0.38 -17.17
CA TRP A 134 5.68 0.31 -17.43
C TRP A 134 6.04 -0.62 -18.59
N LEU A 135 5.45 -1.83 -18.63
CA LEU A 135 5.71 -2.82 -19.68
C LEU A 135 5.32 -2.30 -21.08
N PHE A 136 4.18 -1.59 -21.18
CA PHE A 136 3.69 -1.07 -22.46
C PHE A 136 4.43 0.19 -22.89
N THR A 137 4.71 1.11 -21.97
CA THR A 137 5.30 2.41 -22.31
C THR A 137 6.82 2.34 -22.51
N ILE A 138 7.53 1.49 -21.76
CA ILE A 138 9.00 1.48 -21.74
C ILE A 138 9.57 0.22 -22.36
N TYR A 139 9.12 -0.95 -21.90
CA TYR A 139 9.72 -2.21 -22.35
C TYR A 139 9.39 -2.52 -23.83
N ASN A 140 8.15 -2.28 -24.25
CA ASN A 140 7.74 -2.54 -25.64
C ASN A 140 6.62 -1.62 -26.11
N PHE A 141 6.99 -0.47 -26.67
CA PHE A 141 6.04 0.52 -27.23
C PHE A 141 5.12 -0.06 -28.31
N LYS A 142 5.55 -1.08 -29.06
CA LYS A 142 4.68 -1.76 -30.04
C LYS A 142 3.50 -2.47 -29.37
N LEU A 143 3.66 -2.94 -28.13
CA LEU A 143 2.53 -3.48 -27.35
C LEU A 143 1.54 -2.38 -26.98
N GLN A 144 2.01 -1.18 -26.59
CA GLN A 144 1.11 -0.06 -26.33
C GLN A 144 0.24 0.27 -27.55
N GLN A 145 0.83 0.32 -28.74
CA GLN A 145 0.08 0.58 -29.98
C GLN A 145 -0.95 -0.52 -30.27
N ARG A 146 -0.58 -1.79 -30.11
CA ARG A 146 -1.49 -2.93 -30.32
C ARG A 146 -2.62 -3.01 -29.31
N PHE A 147 -2.34 -2.65 -28.06
CA PHE A 147 -3.28 -2.73 -26.93
C PHE A 147 -3.78 -1.36 -26.46
N ASN A 148 -3.77 -0.35 -27.35
CA ASN A 148 -4.09 1.03 -26.98
C ASN A 148 -5.48 1.18 -26.33
N MET A 149 -6.47 0.43 -26.82
CA MET A 149 -7.81 0.42 -26.22
C MET A 149 -7.80 -0.10 -24.78
N VAL A 150 -7.10 -1.22 -24.53
CA VAL A 150 -6.97 -1.80 -23.18
C VAL A 150 -6.24 -0.82 -22.26
N TYR A 151 -5.16 -0.21 -22.76
CA TYR A 151 -4.38 0.78 -22.02
C TYR A 151 -5.20 2.01 -21.64
N LYS A 152 -6.01 2.53 -22.58
CA LYS A 152 -6.91 3.67 -22.35
C LYS A 152 -7.97 3.39 -21.29
N TYR A 153 -8.49 2.16 -21.24
CA TYR A 153 -9.55 1.75 -20.30
C TYR A 153 -9.03 0.96 -19.09
N LEU A 154 -7.72 0.95 -18.82
CA LEU A 154 -7.10 0.11 -17.79
C LEU A 154 -7.72 0.33 -16.40
N ILE A 155 -7.92 1.58 -15.99
CA ILE A 155 -8.55 1.94 -14.71
C ILE A 155 -10.00 1.40 -14.63
N PHE A 156 -10.75 1.52 -15.72
CA PHE A 156 -12.12 1.01 -15.78
C PHE A 156 -12.15 -0.53 -15.68
N ILE A 157 -11.22 -1.22 -16.35
CA ILE A 157 -11.06 -2.67 -16.26
C ILE A 157 -10.74 -3.10 -14.82
N ILE A 158 -9.85 -2.38 -14.12
CA ILE A 158 -9.53 -2.64 -12.70
C ILE A 158 -10.79 -2.54 -11.84
N TYR A 159 -11.61 -1.49 -12.05
CA TYR A 159 -12.87 -1.34 -11.31
C TYR A 159 -13.89 -2.42 -11.63
N LEU A 160 -14.07 -2.72 -12.91
CA LEU A 160 -15.01 -3.76 -13.34
C LEU A 160 -14.63 -5.13 -12.74
N PHE A 161 -13.36 -5.49 -12.81
CA PHE A 161 -12.85 -6.74 -12.22
C PHE A 161 -13.05 -6.76 -10.70
N SER A 162 -12.77 -5.65 -10.01
CA SER A 162 -12.96 -5.53 -8.56
C SER A 162 -14.42 -5.63 -8.17
N PHE A 163 -15.32 -5.06 -8.96
CA PHE A 163 -16.77 -5.17 -8.76
C PHE A 163 -17.27 -6.60 -8.94
N VAL A 164 -16.86 -7.28 -10.03
CA VAL A 164 -17.20 -8.70 -10.24
C VAL A 164 -16.68 -9.56 -9.09
N TYR A 165 -15.43 -9.33 -8.66
CA TYR A 165 -14.87 -10.01 -7.50
C TYR A 165 -15.68 -9.78 -6.23
N PHE A 166 -16.08 -8.53 -5.95
CA PHE A 166 -16.90 -8.20 -4.80
C PHE A 166 -18.24 -8.95 -4.79
N VAL A 167 -18.92 -9.00 -5.93
CA VAL A 167 -20.19 -9.75 -6.09
C VAL A 167 -19.98 -11.25 -5.83
N VAL A 168 -18.92 -11.84 -6.38
CA VAL A 168 -18.58 -13.25 -6.15
C VAL A 168 -18.29 -13.52 -4.67
N GLN A 169 -17.50 -12.67 -4.01
CA GLN A 169 -17.21 -12.81 -2.58
C GLN A 169 -18.45 -12.67 -1.71
N PHE A 170 -19.36 -11.76 -2.07
CA PHE A 170 -20.63 -11.59 -1.37
C PHE A 170 -21.54 -12.81 -1.54
N ALA A 171 -21.61 -13.39 -2.73
CA ALA A 171 -22.35 -14.65 -2.96
C ALA A 171 -21.74 -15.83 -2.17
N LEU A 172 -20.41 -15.92 -2.10
CA LEU A 172 -19.71 -16.94 -1.32
C LEU A 172 -19.88 -16.77 0.20
N LEU A 173 -20.11 -15.54 0.67
CA LEU A 173 -20.43 -15.26 2.08
C LEU A 173 -21.76 -15.91 2.47
N LEU A 174 -22.79 -15.80 1.63
CA LEU A 174 -24.12 -16.37 1.88
C LEU A 174 -24.12 -17.90 1.94
N THR A 175 -23.13 -18.54 1.31
CA THR A 175 -23.01 -20.00 1.19
C THR A 175 -22.00 -20.61 2.19
N ASN A 176 -21.49 -19.82 3.15
CA ASN A 176 -20.55 -20.25 4.20
C ASN A 176 -19.21 -20.87 3.72
N PHE A 177 -18.78 -20.61 2.47
CA PHE A 177 -17.51 -21.11 1.93
C PHE A 177 -16.28 -20.26 2.35
N TRP A 178 -16.09 -20.05 3.65
CA TRP A 178 -15.03 -19.20 4.21
C TRP A 178 -13.60 -19.60 3.77
N PHE A 179 -13.34 -20.90 3.62
CA PHE A 179 -12.04 -21.42 3.21
C PHE A 179 -11.64 -20.99 1.79
N PHE A 180 -12.55 -21.17 0.81
CA PHE A 180 -12.31 -20.77 -0.59
C PHE A 180 -12.03 -19.28 -0.72
N ARG A 181 -12.73 -18.46 0.05
CA ARG A 181 -12.57 -16.99 0.05
C ARG A 181 -11.17 -16.57 0.49
N ARG A 182 -10.60 -17.24 1.49
CA ARG A 182 -9.23 -16.99 1.94
C ARG A 182 -8.22 -17.39 0.86
N ILE A 183 -8.39 -18.56 0.24
CA ILE A 183 -7.48 -19.05 -0.80
C ILE A 183 -7.41 -18.11 -2.00
N ILE A 184 -8.56 -17.64 -2.50
CA ILE A 184 -8.60 -16.79 -3.69
C ILE A 184 -7.76 -15.52 -3.49
N ASN A 185 -7.86 -14.87 -2.33
CA ASN A 185 -7.08 -13.67 -2.03
C ASN A 185 -5.58 -13.91 -1.99
N GLU A 186 -5.16 -15.05 -1.42
CA GLU A 186 -3.74 -15.38 -1.32
C GLU A 186 -3.18 -15.75 -2.69
N VAL A 187 -3.91 -16.55 -3.47
CA VAL A 187 -3.54 -16.90 -4.85
C VAL A 187 -3.37 -15.63 -5.68
N LEU A 188 -4.33 -14.70 -5.64
CA LEU A 188 -4.25 -13.43 -6.37
C LEU A 188 -3.02 -12.61 -5.97
N TYR A 189 -2.75 -12.47 -4.67
CA TYR A 189 -1.58 -11.75 -4.19
C TYR A 189 -0.26 -12.38 -4.69
N PHE A 190 -0.09 -13.70 -4.53
CA PHE A 190 1.11 -14.39 -4.97
C PHE A 190 1.26 -14.41 -6.50
N SER A 191 0.16 -14.48 -7.26
CA SER A 191 0.20 -14.33 -8.71
C SER A 191 0.72 -12.95 -9.14
N ILE A 192 0.27 -11.87 -8.48
CA ILE A 192 0.74 -10.50 -8.75
C ILE A 192 2.20 -10.33 -8.32
N LEU A 193 2.60 -10.91 -7.18
CA LEU A 193 3.99 -10.90 -6.73
C LEU A 193 4.91 -11.60 -7.74
N LEU A 194 4.54 -12.79 -8.21
CA LEU A 194 5.31 -13.52 -9.24
C LEU A 194 5.37 -12.75 -10.56
N PHE A 195 4.26 -12.13 -10.96
CA PHE A 195 4.23 -11.25 -12.12
C PHE A 195 5.22 -10.08 -11.96
N LEU A 196 5.23 -9.40 -10.82
CA LEU A 196 6.19 -8.31 -10.56
C LEU A 196 7.63 -8.80 -10.54
N ILE A 197 7.93 -9.97 -9.94
CA ILE A 197 9.28 -10.55 -9.96
C ILE A 197 9.73 -10.77 -11.41
N PHE A 198 8.84 -11.29 -12.27
CA PHE A 198 9.11 -11.46 -13.69
C PHE A 198 9.35 -10.12 -14.40
N ILE A 199 8.52 -9.10 -14.16
CA ILE A 199 8.70 -7.76 -14.75
C ILE A 199 10.01 -7.11 -14.29
N ASN A 200 10.39 -7.25 -13.02
CA ASN A 200 11.67 -6.78 -12.50
C ASN A 200 12.86 -7.51 -13.14
N TYR A 201 12.73 -8.81 -13.40
CA TYR A 201 13.75 -9.56 -14.14
C TYR A 201 13.91 -9.02 -15.58
N LEU A 202 12.79 -8.71 -16.26
CA LEU A 202 12.84 -8.07 -17.58
C LEU A 202 13.50 -6.69 -17.54
N PHE A 203 13.18 -5.87 -16.53
CA PHE A 203 13.82 -4.58 -16.31
C PHE A 203 15.34 -4.73 -16.11
N TYR A 204 15.77 -5.66 -15.25
CA TYR A 204 17.19 -5.92 -15.00
C TYR A 204 17.94 -6.36 -16.27
N LYS A 205 17.30 -7.19 -17.12
CA LYS A 205 17.90 -7.67 -18.37
C LYS A 205 18.03 -6.57 -19.43
N ASN A 206 17.14 -5.57 -19.44
CA ASN A 206 17.07 -4.52 -20.45
C ASN A 206 17.77 -3.21 -20.04
N LYS A 207 18.90 -3.28 -19.32
CA LYS A 207 19.71 -2.12 -18.84
C LYS A 207 20.18 -1.11 -19.91
N SER A 208 19.85 -1.31 -21.19
CA SER A 208 20.16 -0.40 -22.29
C SER A 208 19.30 0.88 -22.33
N TYR A 209 18.24 1.00 -21.51
CA TYR A 209 17.41 2.20 -21.45
C TYR A 209 17.81 3.07 -20.24
N GLU A 210 18.70 4.04 -20.48
CA GLU A 210 19.21 5.00 -19.48
C GLU A 210 18.18 6.05 -19.00
N ASP A 211 16.92 6.00 -19.47
CA ASP A 211 15.84 6.89 -19.02
C ASP A 211 15.32 6.48 -17.63
N ASN A 212 16.14 6.73 -16.60
CA ASN A 212 15.78 6.52 -15.17
C ASN A 212 14.47 7.23 -14.77
N TYR A 213 14.11 8.32 -15.46
CA TYR A 213 12.92 9.13 -15.16
C TYR A 213 11.59 8.46 -15.52
N LYS A 214 11.57 7.44 -16.39
CA LYS A 214 10.32 6.77 -16.79
C LYS A 214 9.99 5.55 -15.92
N SER A 215 10.94 5.02 -15.13
CA SER A 215 10.76 3.77 -14.38
C SER A 215 10.04 3.91 -13.01
N TYR A 216 9.54 5.10 -12.65
CA TYR A 216 8.90 5.30 -11.34
C TYR A 216 7.62 4.47 -11.17
N ALA A 217 6.89 4.16 -12.25
CA ALA A 217 5.71 3.31 -12.23
C ALA A 217 5.99 1.93 -11.61
N LEU A 218 7.02 1.24 -12.11
CA LEU A 218 7.44 -0.07 -11.62
C LEU A 218 7.97 0.01 -10.18
N SER A 219 8.72 1.08 -9.87
CA SER A 219 9.21 1.31 -8.51
C SER A 219 8.06 1.45 -7.50
N ILE A 220 7.00 2.18 -7.85
CA ILE A 220 5.81 2.33 -7.01
C ILE A 220 5.03 1.03 -6.91
N ALA A 221 4.87 0.29 -8.02
CA ALA A 221 4.25 -1.03 -8.01
C ALA A 221 4.95 -1.99 -7.04
N ASN A 222 6.29 -1.99 -7.06
CA ASN A 222 7.11 -2.76 -6.14
C ASN A 222 6.91 -2.32 -4.69
N ILE A 223 6.94 -1.02 -4.40
CA ILE A 223 6.70 -0.51 -3.05
C ILE A 223 5.34 -1.01 -2.55
N ILE A 224 4.29 -0.90 -3.36
CA ILE A 224 2.94 -1.36 -2.99
C ILE A 224 2.94 -2.86 -2.66
N ILE A 225 3.50 -3.74 -3.50
CA ILE A 225 3.38 -5.19 -3.26
C ILE A 225 4.36 -5.70 -2.20
N PHE A 226 5.61 -5.23 -2.20
CA PHE A 226 6.63 -5.69 -1.27
C PHE A 226 6.44 -5.15 0.14
N PHE A 227 5.83 -3.97 0.33
CA PHE A 227 5.51 -3.48 1.69
C PHE A 227 4.42 -4.30 2.37
N TRP A 228 3.58 -5.00 1.61
CA TRP A 228 2.58 -5.94 2.13
C TRP A 228 3.15 -7.33 2.44
N LEU A 229 4.28 -7.71 1.83
CA LEU A 229 4.86 -9.04 1.93
C LEU A 229 5.23 -9.43 3.37
N PRO A 230 5.88 -8.55 4.19
CA PRO A 230 6.16 -8.86 5.59
C PRO A 230 4.91 -9.23 6.37
N LEU A 231 3.79 -8.51 6.18
CA LEU A 231 2.53 -8.77 6.86
C LEU A 231 1.92 -10.12 6.46
N LYS A 232 2.00 -10.45 5.17
CA LYS A 232 1.53 -11.75 4.67
C LYS A 232 2.32 -12.90 5.26
N ILE A 233 3.65 -12.87 5.15
CA ILE A 233 4.54 -13.89 5.70
C ILE A 233 4.32 -14.03 7.21
N TYR A 234 4.28 -12.90 7.93
CA TYR A 234 4.07 -12.87 9.36
C TYR A 234 2.74 -13.53 9.76
N ARG A 235 1.63 -13.26 9.05
CA ARG A 235 0.34 -13.90 9.34
C ARG A 235 0.38 -15.42 9.15
N TYR A 236 1.12 -15.92 8.17
CA TYR A 236 1.33 -17.37 8.02
C TYR A 236 2.14 -17.93 9.19
N LEU A 237 3.27 -17.32 9.51
CA LEU A 237 4.13 -17.73 10.61
C LEU A 237 3.40 -17.73 11.96
N LEU A 238 2.57 -16.71 12.22
CA LEU A 238 1.75 -16.63 13.43
C LEU A 238 0.75 -17.81 13.51
N ASN A 239 0.10 -18.18 12.40
CA ASN A 239 -0.79 -19.34 12.38
C ASN A 239 -0.03 -20.66 12.60
N TYR A 240 1.17 -20.81 12.02
CA TYR A 240 2.01 -22.00 12.22
C TYR A 240 2.63 -22.08 13.61
N SER A 241 2.79 -20.95 14.30
CA SER A 241 3.30 -20.92 15.67
C SER A 241 2.31 -21.46 16.71
N HIS A 242 1.05 -21.70 16.31
CA HIS A 242 0.03 -22.23 17.20
C HIS A 242 0.45 -23.62 17.73
N GLY A 243 0.55 -23.76 19.04
CA GLY A 243 1.11 -24.95 19.71
C GLY A 243 2.53 -24.77 20.26
N TYR A 244 3.25 -23.72 19.86
CA TYR A 244 4.58 -23.38 20.37
C TYR A 244 4.54 -22.07 21.17
N TYR A 245 4.33 -22.15 22.48
CA TYR A 245 4.08 -20.98 23.34
C TYR A 245 5.10 -19.83 23.18
N ILE A 246 6.40 -20.15 23.23
CA ILE A 246 7.48 -19.15 23.12
C ILE A 246 7.44 -18.47 21.75
N LEU A 247 7.39 -19.27 20.68
CA LEU A 247 7.37 -18.77 19.31
C LEU A 247 6.11 -17.92 19.03
N HIS A 248 4.95 -18.38 19.50
CA HIS A 248 3.69 -17.65 19.39
C HIS A 248 3.75 -16.29 20.11
N SER A 249 4.28 -16.28 21.35
CA SER A 249 4.44 -15.05 22.13
C SER A 249 5.38 -14.07 21.45
N VAL A 250 6.50 -14.54 20.89
CA VAL A 250 7.45 -13.70 20.11
C VAL A 250 6.76 -13.10 18.90
N PHE A 251 5.99 -13.88 18.16
CA PHE A 251 5.24 -13.33 17.04
C PHE A 251 4.27 -12.27 17.53
N VAL A 252 3.40 -12.55 18.49
CA VAL A 252 2.43 -11.56 19.01
C VAL A 252 3.12 -10.27 19.45
N LEU A 253 4.26 -10.36 20.15
CA LEU A 253 5.07 -9.19 20.56
C LEU A 253 5.63 -8.37 19.40
N THR A 254 5.88 -9.01 18.26
CA THR A 254 6.50 -8.39 17.07
C THR A 254 5.49 -8.05 15.96
N ALA A 255 4.18 -8.22 16.20
CA ALA A 255 3.11 -7.95 15.22
C ALA A 255 3.14 -6.54 14.63
N TRP A 256 3.62 -5.56 15.40
CA TRP A 256 3.68 -4.17 15.00
C TRP A 256 4.70 -3.90 13.87
N ILE A 257 5.75 -4.72 13.74
CA ILE A 257 6.82 -4.55 12.74
C ILE A 257 6.26 -4.69 11.31
N PRO A 258 5.63 -5.80 10.92
CA PRO A 258 5.08 -5.94 9.58
C PRO A 258 3.92 -4.97 9.31
N GLU A 259 3.15 -4.62 10.34
CA GLU A 259 2.09 -3.61 10.21
C GLU A 259 2.66 -2.23 9.90
N TRP A 260 3.83 -1.87 10.45
CA TRP A 260 4.51 -0.62 10.15
C TRP A 260 4.90 -0.51 8.66
N PHE A 261 5.49 -1.56 8.08
CA PHE A 261 5.78 -1.60 6.64
C PHE A 261 4.53 -1.31 5.84
N TYR A 262 3.48 -2.10 6.06
CA TYR A 262 2.20 -1.94 5.39
C TYR A 262 1.65 -0.51 5.50
N TYR A 263 1.54 0.07 6.71
CA TYR A 263 0.98 1.41 6.87
C TYR A 263 1.84 2.49 6.22
N SER A 264 3.17 2.36 6.25
CA SER A 264 4.09 3.38 5.71
C SER A 264 4.12 3.46 4.18
N THR A 265 3.46 2.55 3.47
CA THR A 265 3.49 2.45 2.00
C THR A 265 3.32 3.80 1.29
N ASN A 266 2.28 4.58 1.63
CA ASN A 266 2.00 5.84 0.91
C ASN A 266 2.95 6.97 1.27
N ILE A 267 3.50 6.96 2.49
CA ILE A 267 4.56 7.90 2.88
C ILE A 267 5.80 7.63 2.02
N VAL A 268 6.16 6.35 1.86
CA VAL A 268 7.29 5.96 1.01
C VAL A 268 7.02 6.29 -0.46
N ILE A 269 5.80 6.10 -0.97
CA ILE A 269 5.43 6.50 -2.33
C ILE A 269 5.60 8.00 -2.56
N VAL A 270 5.19 8.87 -1.62
CA VAL A 270 5.43 10.32 -1.72
C VAL A 270 6.92 10.63 -1.83
N ILE A 271 7.73 10.04 -0.94
CA ILE A 271 9.18 10.26 -0.91
C ILE A 271 9.81 9.78 -2.22
N MET A 272 9.39 8.64 -2.73
CA MET A 272 9.92 8.03 -3.95
C MET A 272 9.50 8.78 -5.20
N LEU A 273 8.23 9.22 -5.29
CA LEU A 273 7.76 10.08 -6.37
C LEU A 273 8.55 11.39 -6.44
N ARG A 274 8.79 12.04 -5.29
CA ARG A 274 9.61 13.25 -5.24
C ARG A 274 11.02 13.03 -5.80
N LYS A 275 11.60 11.85 -5.62
CA LYS A 275 12.96 11.51 -6.08
C LYS A 275 13.00 11.05 -7.53
N LEU A 276 11.99 10.31 -7.98
CA LEU A 276 12.01 9.61 -9.28
C LEU A 276 11.27 10.36 -10.39
N ASP A 277 10.26 11.17 -10.06
CA ASP A 277 9.49 11.97 -11.02
C ASP A 277 9.80 13.46 -10.80
N THR A 278 10.52 14.06 -11.74
CA THR A 278 10.90 15.48 -11.71
C THR A 278 9.68 16.40 -11.74
N GLN A 279 8.64 16.05 -12.50
CA GLN A 279 7.42 16.83 -12.57
C GLN A 279 6.70 16.80 -11.22
N PHE A 280 6.61 15.63 -10.59
CA PHE A 280 6.07 15.51 -9.25
C PHE A 280 6.93 16.25 -8.21
N GLY A 281 8.26 16.14 -8.28
CA GLY A 281 9.19 16.84 -7.39
C GLY A 281 9.06 18.37 -7.46
N ASN A 282 8.85 18.91 -8.68
CA ASN A 282 8.58 20.32 -8.90
C ASN A 282 7.21 20.72 -8.30
N ALA A 283 6.16 19.96 -8.59
CA ALA A 283 4.82 20.19 -8.03
C ALA A 283 4.78 20.08 -6.49
N TYR A 284 5.51 19.12 -5.92
CA TYR A 284 5.73 18.96 -4.48
C TYR A 284 6.31 20.26 -3.90
N SER A 285 7.40 20.75 -4.49
CA SER A 285 8.11 21.94 -4.00
C SER A 285 7.26 23.20 -4.11
N LEU A 286 6.51 23.35 -5.20
CA LEU A 286 5.56 24.46 -5.41
C LEU A 286 4.42 24.47 -4.39
N THR A 287 4.04 23.30 -3.87
CA THR A 287 2.97 23.21 -2.85
C THR A 287 3.41 23.80 -1.50
N PHE A 288 4.71 23.76 -1.18
CA PHE A 288 5.26 24.29 0.07
C PHE A 288 5.87 25.69 -0.06
N LYS A 289 6.24 26.12 -1.28
CA LYS A 289 6.61 27.52 -1.53
C LYS A 289 5.35 28.39 -1.41
N LYS A 290 5.20 28.98 -0.22
CA LYS A 290 4.14 29.95 0.13
C LYS A 290 4.01 30.98 -1.00
N ARG A 291 2.79 31.20 -1.50
CA ARG A 291 2.47 32.24 -2.48
C ARG A 291 3.04 33.60 -2.03
N GLU A 292 4.19 33.98 -2.56
CA GLU A 292 4.47 35.38 -2.93
C GLU A 292 4.03 35.57 -4.39
N LYS A 293 2.77 35.25 -4.72
CA LYS A 293 2.20 35.51 -6.05
C LYS A 293 1.08 36.54 -5.97
N ASN A 294 1.47 37.79 -5.78
CA ASN A 294 0.77 38.90 -6.40
C ASN A 294 1.34 39.07 -7.83
N SER A 295 0.55 38.65 -8.82
CA SER A 295 0.61 38.98 -10.26
C SER A 295 1.81 38.60 -11.15
N LYS A 296 3.07 38.53 -10.69
CA LYS A 296 4.22 38.37 -11.63
C LYS A 296 4.40 36.98 -12.24
N ASP A 297 3.89 36.00 -11.54
CA ASP A 297 4.42 34.65 -11.63
C ASP A 297 3.39 33.78 -12.44
N PHE A 298 2.23 34.37 -12.80
CA PHE A 298 1.37 33.89 -13.89
C PHE A 298 1.94 34.29 -15.26
N VAL A 299 2.67 35.41 -15.33
CA VAL A 299 3.33 35.88 -16.56
C VAL A 299 4.60 35.09 -16.82
N GLU A 300 5.37 34.78 -15.77
CA GLU A 300 6.62 34.02 -15.88
C GLU A 300 6.39 32.57 -16.30
N ASN A 301 5.42 31.86 -15.70
CA ASN A 301 5.03 30.52 -16.16
C ASN A 301 4.54 30.50 -17.61
N LYS A 302 3.90 31.58 -18.09
CA LYS A 302 3.42 31.70 -19.47
C LYS A 302 4.54 32.05 -20.45
N LEU A 303 5.58 32.76 -20.00
CA LEU A 303 6.78 33.08 -20.78
C LEU A 303 7.69 31.86 -20.96
N TYR A 304 7.83 31.03 -19.92
CA TYR A 304 8.52 29.74 -20.04
C TYR A 304 7.77 28.75 -20.96
N GLU A 305 6.42 28.79 -20.96
CA GLU A 305 5.62 28.00 -21.91
C GLU A 305 5.79 28.44 -23.37
N ILE A 306 6.05 29.72 -23.63
CA ILE A 306 6.32 30.23 -24.99
C ILE A 306 7.75 29.88 -25.44
N ALA A 307 8.73 29.96 -24.52
CA ALA A 307 10.12 29.65 -24.85
C ALA A 307 10.37 28.16 -25.16
N ASP A 308 9.71 27.25 -24.42
CA ASP A 308 9.83 25.80 -24.68
C ASP A 308 9.13 25.38 -25.99
N ASP A 309 8.01 26.04 -26.36
CA ASP A 309 7.29 25.77 -27.62
C ASP A 309 8.03 26.34 -28.85
N ASP A 310 8.74 27.47 -28.71
CA ASP A 310 9.53 28.09 -29.78
C ASP A 310 10.81 27.27 -30.09
N GLU A 311 11.47 26.68 -29.07
CA GLU A 311 12.63 25.80 -29.28
C GLU A 311 12.24 24.46 -29.97
N GLU A 312 11.04 23.93 -29.68
CA GLU A 312 10.51 22.73 -30.36
C GLU A 312 10.06 23.04 -31.81
N PHE A 313 9.64 24.27 -32.10
CA PHE A 313 9.32 24.71 -33.46
C PHE A 313 10.59 24.91 -34.32
N GLU A 314 11.63 25.58 -33.80
CA GLU A 314 12.90 25.78 -34.52
C GLU A 314 13.64 24.46 -34.80
N ALA A 315 13.61 23.51 -33.85
CA ALA A 315 14.21 22.18 -34.04
C ALA A 315 13.50 21.36 -35.13
N ASN A 316 12.18 21.49 -35.25
CA ASN A 316 11.40 20.84 -36.31
C ASN A 316 11.56 21.53 -37.68
N GLU A 317 11.75 22.85 -37.71
CA GLU A 317 11.98 23.59 -38.95
C GLU A 317 13.37 23.27 -39.55
N MET A 318 14.43 23.17 -38.72
CA MET A 318 15.76 22.74 -39.16
C MET A 318 15.79 21.30 -39.70
N GLN A 319 15.06 20.37 -39.08
CA GLN A 319 14.95 18.99 -39.60
C GLN A 319 14.18 18.92 -40.93
N SER A 320 13.22 19.81 -41.15
CA SER A 320 12.50 19.88 -42.43
C SER A 320 13.38 20.39 -43.58
N GLN A 321 14.29 21.34 -43.31
CA GLN A 321 15.19 21.89 -44.31
C GLN A 321 16.30 20.91 -44.72
N GLU A 322 16.80 20.06 -43.80
CA GLU A 322 17.76 19.00 -44.15
C GLU A 322 17.16 17.91 -45.05
N SER A 323 15.85 17.67 -44.98
CA SER A 323 15.16 16.66 -45.80
C SER A 323 14.94 17.04 -47.27
N ILE A 324 15.18 18.32 -47.62
CA ILE A 324 15.02 18.84 -49.00
C ILE A 324 16.32 18.73 -49.81
N TYR A 325 17.45 18.42 -49.17
CA TYR A 325 18.78 18.37 -49.78
C TYR A 325 19.41 16.97 -49.91
N ILE A 326 18.59 15.89 -49.83
CA ILE A 326 19.03 14.51 -50.08
C ILE A 326 18.35 13.95 -51.33
#